data_AF-A0A090QN58-F1
#
_entry.id   AF-A0A090QN58-F1
#
_cell.length_a   1.000
_cell.length_b   1.000
_cell.length_c   1.000
_cell.angle_alpha   90.00
_cell.angle_beta   90.00
_cell.angle_gamma   90.00
#
_symmetry.space_group_name_H-M   'P 1'
#
loop_
_entity.id
_entity.type
_entity.pdbx_description
1 polymer ?
#
loop_
_entity_poly.entity_id
_entity_poly.type
_entity_poly.pdbx_seq_one_letter_code
_entity_poly.pdbx_strand_id
1 'polypeptide(L)'
;MTEVNLDDVRRQLNALNFIADKMRIVTVSAMDEDALESCTKVEGECFYNSYMNVIYGKGERYVLGYRCEETVIDHAIIRKGDKYYDPTLQAAGDFKEYQYAILTEFKVFDMMTHAKSNKDFPPDVDYLLTKANKFKNVINVEALKK
;
A
#
# COMPACT_ATOMS: atom_id res chain seq x y z
N MET A 1 -13.08 -6.82 18.95
CA MET A 1 -12.20 -6.95 17.77
C MET A 1 -12.78 -8.08 16.94
N THR A 2 -13.42 -7.76 15.83
CA THR A 2 -13.88 -8.76 14.87
C THR A 2 -12.64 -9.30 14.18
N GLU A 3 -12.40 -10.60 14.29
CA GLU A 3 -11.31 -11.27 13.59
C GLU A 3 -11.53 -11.08 12.08
N VAL A 4 -10.57 -10.45 11.39
CA VAL A 4 -10.69 -10.16 9.96
C VAL A 4 -10.73 -11.49 9.21
N ASN A 5 -11.84 -11.75 8.53
CA ASN A 5 -11.98 -12.96 7.72
C ASN A 5 -11.22 -12.79 6.40
N LEU A 6 -10.05 -13.43 6.30
CA LEU A 6 -9.20 -13.34 5.12
C LEU A 6 -9.85 -13.94 3.86
N ASP A 7 -10.81 -14.85 3.99
CA ASP A 7 -11.54 -15.36 2.83
C ASP A 7 -12.51 -14.31 2.27
N ASP A 8 -13.09 -13.48 3.15
CA ASP A 8 -13.87 -12.35 2.70
C ASP A 8 -13.01 -11.27 2.04
N VAL A 9 -11.85 -10.96 2.63
CA VAL A 9 -10.85 -10.06 2.01
C VAL A 9 -10.49 -10.55 0.61
N ARG A 10 -10.18 -11.85 0.44
CA ARG A 10 -9.88 -12.43 -0.88
C ARG A 10 -11.05 -12.27 -1.85
N ARG A 11 -12.27 -12.50 -1.39
CA ARG A 11 -13.49 -12.32 -2.20
C ARG A 11 -13.64 -10.87 -2.67
N GLN A 12 -13.45 -9.90 -1.78
CA GLN A 12 -13.50 -8.47 -2.10
C GLN A 12 -12.41 -8.08 -3.11
N LEU A 13 -11.15 -8.53 -2.90
CA LEU A 13 -10.05 -8.28 -3.82
C LEU A 13 -10.30 -8.86 -5.22
N ASN A 14 -10.86 -10.07 -5.31
CA ASN A 14 -11.25 -10.66 -6.59
C ASN A 14 -12.37 -9.85 -7.27
N ALA A 15 -13.34 -9.34 -6.50
CA ALA A 15 -14.40 -8.47 -7.03
C ALA A 15 -13.86 -7.12 -7.56
N LEU A 16 -12.73 -6.65 -7.01
CA LEU A 16 -11.98 -5.49 -7.50
C LEU A 16 -11.06 -5.81 -8.71
N ASN A 17 -11.20 -6.98 -9.32
CA ASN A 17 -10.40 -7.47 -10.45
C ASN A 17 -8.93 -7.77 -10.12
N PHE A 18 -8.59 -8.01 -8.86
CA PHE A 18 -7.28 -8.54 -8.49
C PHE A 18 -7.28 -10.07 -8.45
N ILE A 19 -6.09 -10.67 -8.46
CA ILE A 19 -5.89 -12.11 -8.31
C ILE A 19 -5.46 -12.34 -6.86
N ALA A 20 -6.43 -12.45 -5.95
CA ALA A 20 -6.17 -12.44 -4.51
C ALA A 20 -5.18 -13.53 -4.06
N ASP A 21 -5.20 -14.70 -4.69
CA ASP A 21 -4.30 -15.83 -4.37
C ASP A 21 -2.82 -15.54 -4.67
N LYS A 22 -2.54 -14.55 -5.52
CA LYS A 22 -1.17 -14.12 -5.86
C LYS A 22 -0.71 -12.93 -5.02
N MET A 23 -1.59 -12.35 -4.22
CA MET A 23 -1.25 -11.26 -3.32
C MET A 23 -0.68 -11.81 -2.02
N ARG A 24 0.37 -11.18 -1.53
CA ARG A 24 0.93 -11.48 -0.21
C ARG A 24 0.18 -10.70 0.85
N ILE A 25 -0.27 -11.38 1.89
CA ILE A 25 -0.79 -10.77 3.10
C ILE A 25 0.36 -10.66 4.11
N VAL A 26 0.58 -9.46 4.63
CA VAL A 26 1.63 -9.15 5.61
C VAL A 26 1.04 -8.45 6.83
N THR A 27 1.75 -8.52 7.95
CA THR A 27 1.41 -7.72 9.13
C THR A 27 2.10 -6.36 9.06
N VAL A 28 1.33 -5.30 9.26
CA VAL A 28 1.84 -3.93 9.43
C VAL A 28 2.06 -3.70 10.91
N SER A 29 3.30 -3.42 11.28
CA SER A 29 3.74 -3.25 12.66
C SER A 29 3.86 -1.78 13.03
N ALA A 30 3.89 -1.52 14.34
CA ALA A 30 4.22 -0.20 14.86
C ALA A 30 5.71 0.09 14.60
N MET A 31 5.99 1.31 14.16
CA MET A 31 7.31 1.87 14.00
C MET A 31 7.79 2.49 15.33
N ASP A 32 9.10 2.52 15.56
CA ASP A 32 9.67 3.19 16.72
C ASP A 32 9.34 4.69 16.71
N GLU A 33 9.15 5.30 17.89
CA GLU A 33 8.71 6.70 18.04
C GLU A 33 9.66 7.68 17.32
N ASP A 34 10.97 7.56 17.52
CA ASP A 34 11.98 8.41 16.86
C ASP A 34 11.89 8.33 15.33
N ALA A 35 11.68 7.12 14.80
CA ALA A 35 11.54 6.91 13.36
C ALA A 35 10.22 7.49 12.85
N LEU A 36 9.13 7.34 13.62
CA LEU A 36 7.83 7.92 13.33
C LEU A 36 7.89 9.45 13.33
N GLU A 37 8.53 10.09 14.31
CA GLU A 37 8.73 11.54 14.37
C GLU A 37 9.37 12.10 13.12
N SER A 38 10.33 11.37 12.54
CA SER A 38 10.98 11.77 11.31
C SER A 38 10.06 11.72 10.09
N CYS A 39 8.97 10.95 10.10
CA CYS A 39 8.09 10.74 8.95
C CYS A 39 7.26 11.97 8.54
N THR A 40 6.92 12.04 7.26
CA THR A 40 5.88 12.92 6.73
C THR A 40 4.52 12.41 7.22
N LYS A 41 3.70 13.32 7.79
CA LYS A 41 2.46 13.02 8.52
C LYS A 41 1.34 13.98 8.13
N VAL A 42 1.05 14.11 6.84
CA VAL A 42 -0.15 14.85 6.41
C VAL A 42 -1.37 13.99 6.70
N GLU A 43 -2.31 14.52 7.49
CA GLU A 43 -3.48 13.76 7.93
C GLU A 43 -4.33 13.29 6.74
N GLY A 44 -4.75 12.01 6.75
CA GLY A 44 -5.56 11.41 5.68
C GLY A 44 -4.80 11.11 4.38
N GLU A 45 -3.55 11.51 4.24
CA GLU A 45 -2.79 11.48 2.98
C GLU A 45 -1.82 10.29 2.92
N CYS A 46 -2.32 9.05 3.01
CA CYS A 46 -1.48 7.86 3.13
C CYS A 46 -0.57 7.62 1.90
N PHE A 47 -1.10 7.82 0.69
CA PHE A 47 -0.34 7.69 -0.55
C PHE A 47 0.81 8.69 -0.61
N TYR A 48 0.51 9.98 -0.35
CA TYR A 48 1.51 11.03 -0.34
C TYR A 48 2.56 10.82 0.75
N ASN A 49 2.14 10.53 1.98
CA ASN A 49 3.07 10.33 3.10
C ASN A 49 4.00 9.16 2.85
N SER A 50 3.48 7.99 2.45
CA SER A 50 4.29 6.80 2.16
C SER A 50 5.24 7.07 0.99
N TYR A 51 4.79 7.78 -0.04
CA TYR A 51 5.62 8.20 -1.15
C TYR A 51 6.78 9.10 -0.72
N MET A 52 6.49 10.16 0.03
CA MET A 52 7.50 11.10 0.52
C MET A 52 8.46 10.45 1.51
N ASN A 53 7.97 9.55 2.37
CA ASN A 53 8.81 8.80 3.29
C ASN A 53 9.83 7.92 2.56
N VAL A 54 9.50 7.39 1.40
CA VAL A 54 10.43 6.61 0.57
C VAL A 54 11.41 7.54 -0.17
N ILE A 55 10.94 8.66 -0.73
CA ILE A 55 11.79 9.67 -1.39
C ILE A 55 12.84 10.22 -0.41
N TYR A 56 12.45 10.46 0.84
CA TYR A 56 13.33 10.97 1.89
C TYR A 56 14.12 9.88 2.64
N GLY A 57 14.10 8.63 2.16
CA GLY A 57 14.91 7.55 2.73
C GLY A 57 14.46 7.04 4.11
N LYS A 58 13.24 7.38 4.52
CA LYS A 58 12.62 6.91 5.78
C LYS A 58 11.99 5.52 5.60
N GLY A 59 11.68 5.14 4.37
CA GLY A 59 11.34 3.79 3.93
C GLY A 59 12.16 3.38 2.69
N GLU A 60 12.32 2.07 2.49
CA GLU A 60 13.05 1.52 1.34
C GLU A 60 12.14 1.25 0.14
N ARG A 61 10.88 0.86 0.41
CA ARG A 61 9.87 0.60 -0.62
C ARG A 61 8.58 1.33 -0.31
N TYR A 62 7.98 1.86 -1.37
CA TYR A 62 6.59 2.28 -1.37
C TYR A 62 5.73 1.06 -1.67
N VAL A 63 4.80 0.74 -0.78
CA VAL A 63 4.00 -0.48 -0.85
C VAL A 63 2.55 -0.07 -1.06
N LEU A 64 2.00 -0.47 -2.19
CA LEU A 64 0.62 -0.19 -2.57
C LEU A 64 -0.21 -1.48 -2.45
N GLY A 65 -1.46 -1.35 -2.03
CA GLY A 65 -2.26 -2.48 -1.58
C GLY A 65 -3.50 -2.07 -0.81
N TYR A 66 -3.98 -2.99 0.02
CA TYR A 66 -5.22 -2.84 0.75
C TYR A 66 -5.06 -3.19 2.24
N ARG A 67 -5.62 -2.36 3.11
CA ARG A 67 -5.83 -2.72 4.52
C ARG A 67 -6.92 -3.79 4.58
N CYS A 68 -6.62 -4.89 5.26
CA CYS A 68 -7.57 -5.98 5.46
C CYS A 68 -8.45 -5.65 6.67
N GLU A 69 -9.62 -5.08 6.41
CA GLU A 69 -10.67 -4.83 7.40
C GLU A 69 -11.97 -5.54 6.98
N GLU A 70 -13.10 -5.19 7.60
CA GLU A 70 -14.43 -5.67 7.16
C GLU A 70 -14.70 -5.28 5.70
N THR A 71 -14.29 -4.08 5.29
CA THR A 71 -14.20 -3.69 3.88
C THR A 71 -12.76 -3.34 3.57
N VAL A 72 -12.21 -3.87 2.47
CA VAL A 72 -10.83 -3.55 2.08
C VAL A 72 -10.70 -2.07 1.71
N ILE A 73 -9.68 -1.41 2.26
CA ILE A 73 -9.43 0.02 2.03
C ILE A 73 -8.12 0.15 1.26
N ASP A 74 -8.14 0.80 0.10
CA ASP A 74 -6.95 1.10 -0.67
C ASP A 74 -6.05 2.04 0.13
N HIS A 75 -4.77 1.69 0.20
CA HIS A 75 -3.87 2.39 1.10
C HIS A 75 -2.44 2.18 0.67
N ALA A 76 -1.55 3.07 1.09
CA ALA A 76 -0.11 2.89 0.90
C ALA A 76 0.63 2.91 2.23
N ILE A 77 1.59 2.00 2.34
CA ILE A 77 2.47 1.86 3.49
C ILE A 77 3.93 1.89 3.02
N ILE A 78 4.87 1.83 3.96
CA ILE A 78 6.29 1.72 3.66
C ILE A 78 6.84 0.38 4.13
N ARG A 79 7.85 -0.12 3.42
CA ARG A 79 8.70 -1.21 3.90
C ARG A 79 10.05 -0.65 4.34
N LYS A 80 10.56 -1.12 5.47
CA LYS A 80 11.91 -0.82 5.97
C LYS A 80 12.51 -2.10 6.56
N GLY A 81 13.65 -2.54 6.02
CA GLY A 81 14.15 -3.90 6.25
C GLY A 81 13.12 -4.97 5.91
N ASP A 82 12.83 -5.85 6.88
CA ASP A 82 11.90 -6.97 6.72
C ASP A 82 10.48 -6.70 7.23
N LYS A 83 10.20 -5.46 7.66
CA LYS A 83 8.91 -5.07 8.25
C LYS A 83 8.19 -4.01 7.42
N TYR A 84 6.88 -3.97 7.63
CA TYR A 84 5.94 -3.06 6.99
C TYR A 84 5.36 -2.11 8.03
N TYR A 85 5.22 -0.84 7.67
CA TYR A 85 4.84 0.23 8.59
C TYR A 85 3.89 1.21 7.91
N ASP A 86 2.94 1.72 8.68
CA ASP A 86 2.02 2.77 8.26
C ASP A 86 2.20 4.02 9.14
N PRO A 87 3.15 4.90 8.77
CA PRO A 87 3.42 6.12 9.53
C PRO A 87 2.21 7.05 9.60
N THR A 88 1.33 7.00 8.60
CA THR A 88 0.16 7.89 8.52
C THR A 88 -0.86 7.50 9.58
N LEU A 89 -1.24 6.22 9.60
CA LEU A 89 -2.20 5.73 10.59
C LEU A 89 -1.59 5.76 12.00
N GLN A 90 -0.31 5.44 12.14
CA GLN A 90 0.34 5.47 13.44
C GLN A 90 0.45 6.89 14.01
N ALA A 91 0.69 7.89 13.17
CA ALA A 91 0.68 9.28 13.59
C ALA A 91 -0.72 9.79 13.99
N ALA A 92 -1.79 9.16 13.50
CA ALA A 92 -3.16 9.55 13.80
C ALA A 92 -3.64 9.09 15.19
N GLY A 93 -2.91 8.23 15.90
CA GLY A 93 -3.22 7.85 17.29
C GLY A 93 -3.13 6.34 17.53
N ASP A 94 -4.19 5.75 18.12
CA ASP A 94 -4.28 4.36 18.63
C ASP A 94 -3.99 3.31 17.54
N PHE A 95 -2.70 3.14 17.23
CA PHE A 95 -2.23 2.21 16.23
C PHE A 95 -2.31 0.79 16.76
N LYS A 96 -2.94 -0.07 15.95
CA LYS A 96 -2.95 -1.51 16.17
C LYS A 96 -2.40 -2.20 14.94
N GLU A 97 -1.60 -3.22 15.17
CA GLU A 97 -1.12 -4.04 14.07
C GLU A 97 -2.30 -4.62 13.28
N TYR A 98 -2.17 -4.63 11.96
CA TYR A 98 -3.23 -5.05 11.07
C TYR A 98 -2.67 -5.84 9.88
N GLN A 99 -3.53 -6.65 9.24
CA GLN A 99 -3.17 -7.39 8.04
C GLN A 99 -3.32 -6.51 6.79
N TYR A 100 -2.40 -6.66 5.85
CA TYR A 100 -2.36 -5.85 4.64
C TYR A 100 -2.05 -6.70 3.42
N ALA A 101 -2.84 -6.55 2.36
CA ALA A 101 -2.69 -7.28 1.11
C ALA A 101 -1.89 -6.44 0.11
N ILE A 102 -0.68 -6.89 -0.22
CA ILE A 102 0.23 -6.18 -1.13
C ILE A 102 -0.18 -6.39 -2.58
N LEU A 103 -0.44 -5.30 -3.29
CA LEU A 103 -0.54 -5.30 -4.75
C LEU A 103 0.85 -5.24 -5.39
N THR A 104 1.68 -4.30 -4.95
CA THR A 104 3.00 -4.08 -5.53
C THR A 104 3.92 -3.29 -4.58
N GLU A 105 5.22 -3.43 -4.79
CA GLU A 105 6.26 -2.68 -4.08
C GLU A 105 7.13 -1.94 -5.10
N PHE A 106 7.31 -0.64 -4.91
CA PHE A 106 8.14 0.20 -5.77
C PHE A 106 9.44 0.59 -5.06
N LYS A 107 10.56 0.62 -5.79
CA LYS A 107 11.84 1.16 -5.29
C LYS A 107 11.87 2.67 -5.42
N VAL A 108 12.74 3.32 -4.65
CA VAL A 108 13.01 4.77 -4.74
C VAL A 108 13.27 5.22 -6.19
N PHE A 109 14.05 4.48 -6.98
CA PHE A 109 14.31 4.83 -8.39
C PHE A 109 13.05 4.79 -9.27
N ASP A 110 12.16 3.83 -9.02
CA ASP A 110 10.86 3.75 -9.69
C ASP A 110 10.00 4.97 -9.30
N MET A 111 10.02 5.35 -8.01
CA MET A 111 9.31 6.54 -7.52
C MET A 111 9.84 7.83 -8.13
N MET A 112 11.17 8.01 -8.20
CA MET A 112 11.78 9.19 -8.83
C MET A 112 11.44 9.29 -10.32
N THR A 113 11.36 8.16 -11.02
CA THR A 113 10.92 8.11 -12.42
C THR A 113 9.46 8.53 -12.54
N HIS A 114 8.60 8.04 -11.64
CA HIS A 114 7.20 8.44 -11.58
C HIS A 114 7.03 9.93 -11.29
N ALA A 115 7.72 10.48 -10.29
CA ALA A 115 7.71 11.90 -9.90
C ALA A 115 7.87 12.82 -11.13
N LYS A 116 8.94 12.56 -11.91
CA LYS A 116 9.31 13.34 -13.09
C LYS A 116 8.27 13.23 -14.20
N SER A 117 7.62 12.08 -14.34
CA SER A 117 6.66 11.83 -15.41
C SER A 117 5.24 12.31 -15.10
N ASN A 118 4.85 12.39 -13.82
CA ASN A 118 3.46 12.51 -13.41
C ASN A 118 3.18 13.67 -12.43
N LYS A 119 4.04 14.71 -12.43
CA LYS A 119 3.89 15.93 -11.60
C LYS A 119 3.75 15.62 -10.11
N ASP A 120 4.62 14.75 -9.58
CA ASP A 120 4.67 14.40 -8.15
C ASP A 120 3.43 13.69 -7.56
N PHE A 121 2.50 13.21 -8.40
CA PHE A 121 1.41 12.35 -7.91
C PHE A 121 1.92 10.95 -7.56
N PRO A 122 1.70 10.46 -6.33
CA PRO A 122 2.08 9.11 -5.94
C PRO A 122 1.26 8.08 -6.74
N PRO A 123 1.84 6.93 -7.13
CA PRO A 123 1.08 5.85 -7.74
C PRO A 123 0.01 5.33 -6.77
N ASP A 124 -1.25 5.40 -7.16
CA ASP A 124 -2.40 4.83 -6.45
C ASP A 124 -2.93 3.57 -7.17
N VAL A 125 -4.04 3.02 -6.67
CA VAL A 125 -4.67 1.85 -7.26
C VAL A 125 -5.16 2.12 -8.69
N ASP A 126 -5.78 3.27 -8.92
CA ASP A 126 -6.28 3.65 -10.25
C ASP A 126 -5.15 3.72 -11.26
N TYR A 127 -4.01 4.29 -10.88
CA TYR A 127 -2.78 4.29 -11.67
C TYR A 127 -2.39 2.86 -12.08
N LEU A 128 -2.39 1.90 -11.15
CA LEU A 128 -2.09 0.51 -11.46
C LEU A 128 -3.07 -0.09 -12.46
N LEU A 129 -4.37 0.17 -12.29
CA LEU A 129 -5.40 -0.30 -13.20
C LEU A 129 -5.21 0.27 -14.61
N THR A 130 -4.81 1.54 -14.76
CA THR A 130 -4.46 2.08 -16.10
C THR A 130 -3.25 1.39 -16.73
N LYS A 131 -2.39 0.78 -15.91
CA LYS A 131 -1.21 0.01 -16.33
C LYS A 131 -1.40 -1.50 -16.16
N ALA A 132 -2.64 -1.99 -16.09
CA ALA A 132 -2.96 -3.39 -15.78
C ALA A 132 -2.15 -4.43 -16.57
N ASN A 133 -1.87 -4.15 -17.85
CA ASN A 133 -1.03 -5.01 -18.70
C ASN A 133 0.40 -5.26 -18.18
N LYS A 134 0.95 -4.36 -17.36
CA LYS A 134 2.26 -4.49 -16.71
C LYS A 134 2.19 -5.29 -15.40
N PHE A 135 1.01 -5.42 -14.81
CA PHE A 135 0.77 -6.04 -13.50
C PHE A 135 -0.16 -7.27 -13.59
N LYS A 136 -0.09 -8.02 -14.70
CA LYS A 136 -0.88 -9.24 -14.98
C LYS A 136 -0.73 -10.35 -13.93
N ASN A 137 0.32 -10.27 -13.11
CA ASN A 137 0.55 -11.20 -12.01
C ASN A 137 -0.40 -10.97 -10.83
N VAL A 138 -0.95 -9.76 -10.66
CA VAL A 138 -1.85 -9.41 -9.55
C VAL A 138 -3.18 -8.82 -10.01
N ILE A 139 -3.30 -8.40 -11.28
CA ILE A 139 -4.53 -7.87 -11.88
C ILE A 139 -5.09 -8.86 -12.89
N ASN A 140 -6.39 -9.14 -12.79
CA ASN A 140 -7.16 -9.88 -13.77
C ASN A 140 -7.51 -8.98 -14.96
N VAL A 141 -6.58 -8.89 -15.91
CA VAL A 141 -6.74 -8.05 -17.12
C VAL A 141 -7.89 -8.50 -18.01
N GLU A 142 -8.31 -9.77 -17.94
CA GLU A 142 -9.45 -10.27 -18.72
C GLU A 142 -10.78 -9.77 -18.17
N ALA A 143 -10.89 -9.66 -16.84
CA ALA A 143 -12.09 -9.12 -16.20
C ALA A 143 -12.29 -7.63 -16.51
N LEU A 144 -11.21 -6.85 -16.67
CA LEU A 144 -11.26 -5.43 -17.01
C LEU A 144 -11.68 -5.12 -18.46
N LYS A 145 -11.73 -6.13 -19.34
CA LYS A 145 -12.12 -5.96 -20.76
C LYS A 145 -13.61 -6.21 -21.02
N LYS A 146 -14.33 -6.68 -20.02
CA LYS A 146 -15.77 -6.98 -20.09
C LYS A 146 -16.58 -5.75 -19.70
#